data_AF-A0A524HXV6-F1
#
_entry.id   AF-A0A524HXV6-F1
#
_cell.length_a   1.000
_cell.length_b   1.000
_cell.length_c   1.000
_cell.angle_alpha   90.00
_cell.angle_beta   90.00
_cell.angle_gamma   90.00
#
_symmetry.space_group_name_H-M   'P 1'
#
loop_
_entity.id
_entity.type
_entity.pdbx_description
1 polymer ?
#
loop_
_entity_poly.entity_id
_entity_poly.type
_entity_poly.pdbx_seq_one_letter_code
_entity_poly.pdbx_strand_id
1 'polypeptide(L)'
;MNAIVLNKGLSFAEVFKNIAMIGEICWQDENATQLIDSMNDRLDEIQETMFDVEEEPTLAFCVWLEPIFLSGNGTFVSEIMYKAMGENAYDDMTSYPEITMESMLERDPEYLFVTGMMMETSGQAVLDMLKNHTLWSETSAVQNDKVYVFVGQAENLFNRPGPRMVDGVELMAKILHSDVFNVTIPYVLENDYADWVSGSASFEAPSNAIFQVNNDHINALTGPAANIFDTASEYVAQGVILLPARPYLEQFGIEPLSSVIGDDHLKNL
;
A
#
# COMPACT_ATOMS: atom_id res chain seq x y z
N MET A 1 -18.60 -25.68 -0.10
CA MET A 1 -18.20 -24.28 -0.29
C MET A 1 -16.69 -24.26 -0.12
N ASN A 2 -15.95 -23.90 -1.16
CA ASN A 2 -14.50 -23.81 -1.06
C ASN A 2 -14.18 -22.34 -0.78
N ALA A 3 -13.65 -22.06 0.40
CA ALA A 3 -13.22 -20.73 0.81
C ALA A 3 -11.70 -20.77 0.98
N ILE A 4 -11.04 -19.70 0.57
CA ILE A 4 -9.59 -19.56 0.66
C ILE A 4 -9.31 -18.36 1.56
N VAL A 5 -8.52 -18.60 2.61
CA VAL A 5 -8.16 -17.59 3.59
C VAL A 5 -6.77 -17.09 3.22
N LEU A 6 -6.67 -15.81 2.90
CA LEU A 6 -5.42 -15.14 2.61
C LEU A 6 -4.75 -14.69 3.91
N ASN A 7 -3.44 -14.48 3.85
CA ASN A 7 -2.70 -13.87 4.95
C ASN A 7 -3.16 -12.42 5.14
N LYS A 8 -2.95 -11.87 6.34
CA LYS A 8 -3.35 -10.50 6.68
C LYS A 8 -2.59 -9.45 5.86
N GLY A 9 -1.43 -9.79 5.31
CA GLY A 9 -0.61 -8.88 4.52
C GLY A 9 0.22 -7.96 5.41
N LEU A 10 0.69 -8.45 6.57
CA LEU A 10 1.46 -7.65 7.52
C LEU A 10 2.92 -7.41 7.09
N SER A 11 3.37 -8.07 6.02
CA SER A 11 4.70 -7.93 5.44
C SER A 11 4.66 -8.17 3.92
N PHE A 12 5.71 -7.74 3.22
CA PHE A 12 5.88 -8.04 1.80
C PHE A 12 5.86 -9.55 1.53
N ALA A 13 6.46 -10.36 2.41
CA ALA A 13 6.44 -11.81 2.28
C ALA A 13 5.02 -12.40 2.35
N GLU A 14 4.14 -11.87 3.21
CA GLU A 14 2.73 -12.27 3.24
C GLU A 14 1.98 -11.82 1.99
N VAL A 15 2.24 -10.60 1.50
CA VAL A 15 1.64 -10.09 0.27
C VAL A 15 2.06 -10.91 -0.94
N PHE A 16 3.33 -11.25 -1.09
CA PHE A 16 3.82 -12.13 -2.17
C PHE A 16 3.16 -13.51 -2.12
N LYS A 17 3.00 -14.10 -0.92
CA LYS A 17 2.26 -15.36 -0.76
C LYS A 17 0.80 -15.23 -1.20
N ASN A 18 0.15 -14.12 -0.87
CA ASN A 18 -1.23 -13.86 -1.29
C ASN A 18 -1.33 -13.70 -2.81
N ILE A 19 -0.42 -12.95 -3.44
CA ILE A 19 -0.35 -12.77 -4.90
C ILE A 19 -0.15 -14.11 -5.59
N ALA A 20 0.82 -14.91 -5.14
CA ALA A 20 1.10 -16.23 -5.70
C ALA A 20 -0.12 -17.17 -5.57
N MET A 21 -0.77 -17.19 -4.40
CA MET A 21 -1.95 -18.01 -4.15
C MET A 21 -3.12 -17.59 -5.06
N ILE A 22 -3.39 -16.29 -5.18
CA ILE A 22 -4.42 -15.77 -6.09
C ILE A 22 -4.08 -16.15 -7.54
N GLY A 23 -2.81 -16.01 -7.95
CA GLY A 23 -2.31 -16.45 -9.24
C GLY A 23 -2.66 -17.91 -9.54
N GLU A 24 -2.29 -18.82 -8.64
CA GLU A 24 -2.56 -20.26 -8.78
C GLU A 24 -4.06 -20.56 -8.92
N ILE A 25 -4.90 -19.93 -8.08
CA ILE A 25 -6.35 -20.18 -8.08
C ILE A 25 -7.01 -19.64 -9.35
N CYS A 26 -6.51 -18.53 -9.88
CA CYS A 26 -7.03 -17.85 -11.05
C CYS A 26 -6.37 -18.31 -12.36
N TRP A 27 -5.41 -19.24 -12.31
CA TRP A 27 -4.66 -19.74 -13.46
C TRP A 27 -3.87 -18.60 -14.14
N GLN A 28 -3.26 -17.77 -13.29
CA GLN A 28 -2.50 -16.57 -13.61
C GLN A 28 -1.12 -16.62 -12.97
N ASP A 29 -0.50 -17.81 -12.89
CA ASP A 29 0.81 -18.04 -12.24
C ASP A 29 1.91 -17.15 -12.83
N GLU A 30 1.94 -17.00 -14.16
CA GLU A 30 2.90 -16.15 -14.86
C GLU A 30 2.71 -14.67 -14.50
N ASN A 31 1.47 -14.19 -14.47
CA ASN A 31 1.14 -12.81 -14.10
C ASN A 31 1.43 -12.53 -12.62
N ALA A 32 1.18 -13.49 -11.73
CA ALA A 32 1.53 -13.38 -10.32
C ALA A 32 3.06 -13.31 -10.12
N THR A 33 3.81 -14.14 -10.86
CA THR A 33 5.28 -14.14 -10.84
C THR A 33 5.82 -12.80 -11.35
N GLN A 34 5.35 -12.33 -12.51
CA GLN A 34 5.76 -11.04 -13.07
C GLN A 34 5.46 -9.86 -12.13
N LEU A 35 4.32 -9.88 -11.44
CA LEU A 35 4.00 -8.84 -10.46
C LEU A 35 4.95 -8.89 -9.25
N ILE A 36 5.22 -10.07 -8.71
CA ILE A 36 6.16 -10.24 -7.59
C ILE A 36 7.57 -9.81 -7.99
N ASP A 37 8.03 -10.20 -9.17
CA ASP A 37 9.36 -9.82 -9.69
C ASP A 37 9.43 -8.31 -9.86
N SER A 38 8.42 -7.69 -10.48
CA SER A 38 8.37 -6.22 -10.63
C SER A 38 8.37 -5.49 -9.28
N MET A 39 7.71 -6.04 -8.27
CA MET A 39 7.74 -5.47 -6.92
C MET A 39 9.13 -5.59 -6.29
N ASN A 40 9.82 -6.72 -6.46
CA ASN A 40 11.18 -6.91 -5.93
C ASN A 40 12.18 -6.00 -6.65
N ASP A 41 12.14 -5.93 -7.98
CA ASP A 41 13.03 -5.09 -8.78
C ASP A 41 12.95 -3.63 -8.31
N ARG A 42 11.74 -3.11 -8.09
CA ARG A 42 11.53 -1.75 -7.60
C ARG A 42 12.03 -1.54 -6.16
N LEU A 43 11.90 -2.54 -5.29
CA LEU A 43 12.47 -2.47 -3.93
C LEU A 43 13.99 -2.46 -3.97
N ASP A 44 14.59 -3.26 -4.85
CA ASP A 44 16.02 -3.31 -5.06
C ASP A 44 16.54 -1.98 -5.62
N GLU A 45 15.86 -1.38 -6.60
CA GLU A 45 16.19 -0.04 -7.14
C GLU A 45 16.17 1.05 -6.06
N ILE A 46 15.18 1.02 -5.16
CA ILE A 46 15.08 1.95 -4.03
C ILE A 46 16.25 1.75 -3.07
N GLN A 47 16.57 0.49 -2.73
CA GLN A 47 17.67 0.16 -1.84
C GLN A 47 19.04 0.52 -2.44
N GLU A 48 19.25 0.28 -3.74
CA GLU A 48 20.46 0.66 -4.47
C GLU A 48 20.62 2.18 -4.50
N THR A 49 19.54 2.93 -4.69
CA THR A 49 19.56 4.40 -4.65
C THR A 49 19.99 4.92 -3.28
N MET A 50 19.54 4.26 -2.21
CA MET A 50 19.86 4.61 -0.83
C MET A 50 21.12 3.91 -0.29
N PHE A 51 21.96 3.30 -1.14
CA PHE A 51 23.10 2.48 -0.71
C PHE A 51 24.09 3.20 0.21
N ASP A 52 24.32 4.50 -0.02
CA ASP A 52 25.23 5.34 0.76
C ASP A 52 24.53 6.12 1.89
N VAL A 53 23.24 5.87 2.15
CA VAL A 53 22.50 6.49 3.27
C VAL A 53 22.99 5.88 4.59
N GLU A 54 23.53 6.71 5.47
CA GLU A 54 24.02 6.30 6.79
C GLU A 54 23.05 6.62 7.94
N GLU A 55 22.17 7.60 7.75
CA GLU A 55 21.23 8.07 8.77
C GLU A 55 19.80 7.63 8.42
N GLU A 56 19.09 7.05 9.39
CA GLU A 56 17.68 6.72 9.29
C GLU A 56 16.87 7.77 10.06
N PRO A 57 16.16 8.69 9.38
CA PRO A 57 15.39 9.71 10.09
C PRO A 57 14.30 9.07 10.95
N THR A 58 14.10 9.61 12.15
CA THR A 58 13.05 9.12 13.04
C THR A 58 11.68 9.57 12.57
N LEU A 59 10.69 8.68 12.59
CA LEU A 59 9.34 8.99 12.17
C LEU A 59 8.26 8.32 13.02
N ALA A 60 7.08 8.93 13.04
CA ALA A 60 5.85 8.31 13.50
C ALA A 60 4.81 8.34 12.37
N PHE A 61 4.10 7.23 12.20
CA PHE A 61 2.98 7.15 11.28
C PHE A 61 1.66 7.09 12.06
N CYS A 62 0.89 8.16 11.99
CA CYS A 62 -0.38 8.34 12.68
C CYS A 62 -1.56 7.90 11.80
N VAL A 63 -2.28 6.88 12.27
CA VAL A 63 -3.48 6.35 11.60
C VAL A 63 -4.76 7.04 12.05
N TRP A 64 -4.72 7.70 13.21
CA TRP A 64 -5.83 8.45 13.76
C TRP A 64 -5.32 9.49 14.76
N LEU A 65 -5.75 10.74 14.63
CA LEU A 65 -5.19 11.85 15.42
C LEU A 65 -5.85 12.04 16.80
N GLU A 66 -7.10 11.62 16.99
CA GLU A 66 -7.82 11.84 18.25
C GLU A 66 -8.80 10.71 18.59
N PRO A 67 -8.44 9.77 19.49
CA PRO A 67 -7.17 9.71 20.23
C PRO A 67 -6.00 9.26 19.33
N ILE A 68 -4.75 9.53 19.74
CA ILE A 68 -3.59 9.31 18.85
C ILE A 68 -3.30 7.81 18.70
N PHE A 69 -3.60 7.24 17.53
CA PHE A 69 -3.20 5.90 17.15
C PHE A 69 -2.05 5.95 16.14
N LEU A 70 -1.01 5.16 16.40
CA LEU A 70 0.17 5.07 15.54
C LEU A 70 0.32 3.67 14.93
N SER A 71 1.17 3.55 13.91
CA SER A 71 1.67 2.27 13.41
C SER A 71 2.88 1.83 14.22
N GLY A 72 2.68 0.83 15.08
CA GLY A 72 3.77 0.13 15.78
C GLY A 72 4.29 -1.06 14.97
N ASN A 73 5.19 -1.82 15.59
CA ASN A 73 5.79 -3.02 15.03
C ASN A 73 4.74 -4.11 14.72
N GLY A 74 5.03 -4.94 13.72
CA GLY A 74 4.11 -5.98 13.22
C GLY A 74 2.93 -5.45 12.41
N THR A 75 2.97 -4.20 11.97
CA THR A 75 2.05 -3.64 10.97
C THR A 75 2.76 -3.56 9.62
N PHE A 76 1.98 -3.64 8.53
CA PHE A 76 2.56 -3.53 7.18
C PHE A 76 3.11 -2.12 6.89
N VAL A 77 2.56 -1.09 7.54
CA VAL A 77 3.10 0.27 7.45
C VAL A 77 4.47 0.34 8.14
N SER A 78 4.68 -0.36 9.26
CA SER A 78 6.02 -0.48 9.86
C SER A 78 7.02 -1.21 8.95
N GLU A 79 6.57 -2.17 8.16
CA GLU A 79 7.41 -2.81 7.13
C GLU A 79 7.78 -1.81 6.01
N ILE A 80 6.85 -0.91 5.63
CA ILE A 80 7.09 0.18 4.68
C ILE A 80 8.13 1.16 5.25
N MET A 81 7.96 1.59 6.51
CA MET A 81 8.89 2.51 7.18
C MET A 81 10.32 1.95 7.20
N TYR A 82 10.47 0.68 7.59
CA TYR A 82 11.77 0.01 7.60
C TYR A 82 12.40 -0.07 6.20
N LYS A 83 11.63 -0.47 5.18
CA LYS A 83 12.14 -0.55 3.80
C LYS A 83 12.44 0.81 3.16
N ALA A 84 11.86 1.88 3.69
CA ALA A 84 12.16 3.25 3.30
C ALA A 84 13.38 3.84 4.04
N MET A 85 14.14 3.03 4.79
CA MET A 85 15.28 3.47 5.61
C MET A 85 14.87 4.55 6.62
N GLY A 86 13.74 4.34 7.30
CA GLY A 86 13.26 5.21 8.36
C GLY A 86 13.13 4.49 9.71
N GLU A 87 13.50 5.16 10.79
CA GLU A 87 13.42 4.63 12.15
C GLU A 87 12.04 4.91 12.75
N ASN A 88 11.24 3.87 12.97
CA ASN A 88 9.94 4.02 13.63
C ASN A 88 10.16 4.35 15.12
N ALA A 89 9.79 5.56 15.53
CA ALA A 89 9.91 6.02 16.91
C ALA A 89 9.09 5.19 17.92
N TYR A 90 8.23 4.27 17.45
CA TYR A 90 7.37 3.39 18.25
C TYR A 90 7.52 1.89 17.91
N ASP A 91 8.71 1.47 17.49
CA ASP A 91 9.05 0.08 17.14
C ASP A 91 9.01 -0.91 18.33
N ASP A 92 9.06 -0.40 19.57
CA ASP A 92 8.89 -1.16 20.81
C ASP A 92 7.42 -1.50 21.12
N MET A 93 6.48 -0.81 20.47
CA MET A 93 5.05 -1.07 20.59
C MET A 93 4.56 -1.92 19.41
N THR A 94 3.49 -2.70 19.61
CA THR A 94 2.98 -3.61 18.57
C THR A 94 1.60 -3.20 18.07
N SER A 95 1.29 -3.54 16.81
CA SER A 95 0.02 -3.25 16.15
C SER A 95 -0.26 -1.73 16.08
N TYR A 96 -1.46 -1.29 16.46
CA TYR A 96 -1.86 0.12 16.42
C TYR A 96 -2.04 0.65 17.84
N PRO A 97 -0.95 1.01 18.54
CA PRO A 97 -1.05 1.53 19.90
C PRO A 97 -1.73 2.89 19.95
N GLU A 98 -2.53 3.10 20.99
CA GLU A 98 -2.95 4.43 21.42
C GLU A 98 -1.84 5.05 22.28
N ILE A 99 -1.45 6.29 22.01
CA ILE A 99 -0.41 7.01 22.75
C ILE A 99 -0.92 8.36 23.24
N THR A 100 -0.25 8.91 24.25
CA THR A 100 -0.54 10.25 24.77
C THR A 100 0.29 11.28 24.03
N MET A 101 -0.21 12.52 23.97
CA MET A 101 0.57 13.64 23.43
C MET A 101 1.89 13.88 24.20
N GLU A 102 1.92 13.56 25.50
CA GLU A 102 3.16 13.59 26.30
C GLU A 102 4.19 12.60 25.77
N SER A 103 3.78 11.39 25.41
CA SER A 103 4.69 10.41 24.79
C SER A 103 5.18 10.87 23.42
N MET A 104 4.32 11.52 22.61
CA MET A 104 4.73 12.10 21.32
C MET A 104 5.78 13.20 21.49
N LEU A 105 5.64 14.07 22.50
CA LEU A 105 6.62 15.11 22.81
C LEU A 105 7.91 14.55 23.44
N GLU A 106 7.84 13.43 24.14
CA GLU A 106 9.02 12.79 24.73
C GLU A 106 9.88 12.08 23.68
N ARG A 107 9.24 11.36 22.74
CA ARG A 107 9.94 10.66 21.65
C ARG A 107 10.31 11.58 20.48
N ASP A 108 9.52 12.63 20.27
CA ASP A 108 9.75 13.74 19.33
C ASP A 108 10.32 13.32 17.96
N PRO A 109 9.57 12.52 17.18
CA PRO A 109 10.04 12.08 15.87
C PRO A 109 10.28 13.26 14.91
N GLU A 110 11.29 13.14 14.07
CA GLU A 110 11.62 14.17 13.07
C GLU A 110 10.54 14.33 12.00
N TYR A 111 9.87 13.24 11.63
CA TYR A 111 8.80 13.22 10.65
C TYR A 111 7.49 12.70 11.23
N LEU A 112 6.38 13.33 10.86
CA LEU A 112 5.04 12.86 11.19
C LEU A 112 4.28 12.59 9.88
N PHE A 113 3.90 11.34 9.69
CA PHE A 113 3.02 10.94 8.60
C PHE A 113 1.61 10.76 9.15
N VAL A 114 0.61 11.27 8.43
CA VAL A 114 -0.79 11.21 8.85
C VAL A 114 -1.62 10.70 7.68
N THR A 115 -2.44 9.69 7.92
CA THR A 115 -3.50 9.33 6.97
C THR A 115 -4.80 10.01 7.37
N GLY A 116 -5.53 10.53 6.39
CA GLY A 116 -6.79 11.24 6.59
C GLY A 116 -8.00 10.34 6.83
N MET A 117 -7.79 9.06 7.16
CA MET A 117 -8.85 8.07 7.33
C MET A 117 -10.02 8.65 8.15
N MET A 118 -11.20 8.74 7.52
CA MET A 118 -12.46 9.28 8.09
C MET A 118 -12.44 10.77 8.53
N MET A 119 -11.43 11.55 8.13
CA MET A 119 -11.45 12.99 8.36
C MET A 119 -12.34 13.65 7.29
N GLU A 120 -13.44 14.28 7.68
CA GLU A 120 -14.29 15.09 6.78
C GLU A 120 -13.60 16.41 6.33
N THR A 121 -12.27 16.48 6.43
CA THR A 121 -11.46 17.70 6.37
C THR A 121 -10.32 17.50 5.38
N SER A 122 -9.98 18.54 4.60
CA SER A 122 -8.89 18.46 3.63
C SER A 122 -7.53 18.27 4.30
N GLY A 123 -6.56 17.66 3.62
CA GLY A 123 -5.22 17.46 4.17
C GLY A 123 -4.54 18.77 4.60
N GLN A 124 -4.79 19.88 3.87
CA GLN A 124 -4.29 21.20 4.27
C GLN A 124 -4.89 21.66 5.61
N ALA A 125 -6.18 21.41 5.85
CA ALA A 125 -6.79 21.78 7.11
C ALA A 125 -6.31 20.90 8.28
N VAL A 126 -5.85 19.67 8.03
CA VAL A 126 -5.12 18.86 9.02
C VAL A 126 -3.78 19.51 9.38
N LEU A 127 -2.99 19.92 8.39
CA LEU A 127 -1.73 20.63 8.62
C LEU A 127 -1.96 21.92 9.44
N ASP A 128 -2.96 22.72 9.04
CA ASP A 128 -3.30 23.96 9.73
C ASP A 128 -3.77 23.69 11.17
N MET A 129 -4.51 22.61 11.40
CA MET A 129 -4.92 22.19 12.74
C MET A 129 -3.71 21.86 13.61
N LEU A 130 -2.77 21.04 13.11
CA LEU A 130 -1.57 20.65 13.85
C LEU A 130 -0.69 21.86 14.19
N LYS A 131 -0.51 22.78 13.24
CA LYS A 131 0.26 24.03 13.44
C LYS A 131 -0.35 24.97 14.47
N ASN A 132 -1.68 24.99 14.59
CA ASN A 132 -2.39 25.85 15.53
C ASN A 132 -2.73 25.17 16.86
N HIS A 133 -2.46 23.87 17.00
CA HIS A 133 -2.79 23.11 18.20
C HIS A 133 -1.70 23.24 19.26
N THR A 134 -2.09 23.57 20.49
CA THR A 134 -1.21 23.95 21.61
C THR A 134 -0.05 22.99 21.89
N LEU A 135 -0.22 21.69 21.65
CA LEU A 135 0.81 20.69 21.91
C LEU A 135 1.45 20.15 20.62
N TRP A 136 0.71 20.12 19.51
CA TRP A 136 1.27 19.59 18.26
C TRP A 136 2.25 20.59 17.65
N SER A 137 2.01 21.90 17.82
CA SER A 137 2.93 22.96 17.40
C SER A 137 4.31 22.90 18.06
N GLU A 138 4.44 22.13 19.15
CA GLU A 138 5.69 21.99 19.90
C GLU A 138 6.54 20.79 19.43
N THR A 139 6.02 19.92 18.56
CA THR A 139 6.81 18.79 18.05
C THR A 139 7.79 19.23 16.97
N SER A 140 8.95 18.57 16.91
CA SER A 140 9.98 18.83 15.91
C SER A 140 9.44 18.67 14.48
N ALA A 141 8.61 17.67 14.22
CA ALA A 141 7.99 17.48 12.90
C ALA A 141 7.15 18.69 12.47
N VAL A 142 6.32 19.26 13.36
CA VAL A 142 5.47 20.41 13.01
C VAL A 142 6.31 21.69 12.89
N GLN A 143 7.27 21.91 13.79
CA GLN A 143 8.13 23.10 13.78
C GLN A 143 9.03 23.18 12.54
N ASN A 144 9.45 22.03 12.00
CA ASN A 144 10.33 21.95 10.85
C ASN A 144 9.60 21.66 9.53
N ASP A 145 8.26 21.80 9.50
CA ASP A 145 7.42 21.51 8.33
C ASP A 145 7.60 20.08 7.77
N LYS A 146 7.92 19.09 8.62
CA LYS A 146 8.10 17.67 8.26
C LYS A 146 6.84 16.83 8.55
N VAL A 147 5.67 17.39 8.24
CA VAL A 147 4.37 16.71 8.39
C VAL A 147 3.80 16.41 7.01
N TYR A 148 3.54 15.13 6.73
CA TYR A 148 2.99 14.66 5.47
C TYR A 148 1.61 14.04 5.69
N VAL A 149 0.61 14.54 4.96
CA VAL A 149 -0.79 14.13 5.09
C VAL A 149 -1.23 13.44 3.79
N PHE A 150 -1.66 12.19 3.91
CA PHE A 150 -2.18 11.39 2.82
C PHE A 150 -3.70 11.34 2.89
N VAL A 151 -4.37 11.69 1.80
CA VAL A 151 -5.84 11.61 1.66
C VAL A 151 -6.21 10.99 0.31
N GLY A 152 -7.48 10.64 0.10
CA GLY A 152 -7.96 10.23 -1.21
C GLY A 152 -7.37 8.88 -1.65
N GLN A 153 -6.62 8.85 -2.75
CA GLN A 153 -5.98 7.62 -3.20
C GLN A 153 -4.62 7.36 -2.53
N ALA A 154 -3.89 8.40 -2.12
CA ALA A 154 -2.59 8.27 -1.45
C ALA A 154 -2.71 7.51 -0.13
N GLU A 155 -3.76 7.75 0.65
CA GLU A 155 -3.96 7.03 1.92
C GLU A 155 -4.11 5.51 1.73
N ASN A 156 -4.57 5.05 0.57
CA ASN A 156 -4.72 3.62 0.30
C ASN A 156 -3.37 2.89 0.26
N LEU A 157 -2.26 3.58 -0.02
CA LEU A 157 -0.91 3.02 0.07
C LEU A 157 -0.58 2.54 1.49
N PHE A 158 -1.18 3.18 2.50
CA PHE A 158 -0.88 2.95 3.91
C PHE A 158 -2.07 2.39 4.71
N ASN A 159 -3.25 2.29 4.09
CA ASN A 159 -4.45 1.70 4.70
C ASN A 159 -4.76 0.30 4.16
N ARG A 160 -4.19 -0.10 3.00
CA ARG A 160 -4.50 -1.37 2.33
C ARG A 160 -3.22 -2.13 1.99
N PRO A 161 -2.92 -3.24 2.69
CA PRO A 161 -1.79 -4.08 2.30
C PRO A 161 -2.07 -4.76 0.95
N GLY A 162 -1.11 -4.67 0.03
CA GLY A 162 -1.26 -5.17 -1.33
C GLY A 162 -0.07 -4.83 -2.23
N PRO A 163 -0.20 -5.02 -3.55
CA PRO A 163 0.90 -4.80 -4.50
C PRO A 163 1.47 -3.37 -4.45
N ARG A 164 0.64 -2.38 -4.13
CA ARG A 164 1.03 -0.97 -4.01
C ARG A 164 1.84 -0.62 -2.75
N MET A 165 2.15 -1.60 -1.89
CA MET A 165 3.08 -1.36 -0.78
C MET A 165 4.44 -0.86 -1.26
N VAL A 166 4.91 -1.27 -2.44
CA VAL A 166 6.15 -0.76 -3.05
C VAL A 166 6.05 0.74 -3.36
N ASP A 167 4.88 1.22 -3.82
CA ASP A 167 4.65 2.66 -4.03
C ASP A 167 4.76 3.43 -2.71
N GLY A 168 4.23 2.85 -1.62
CA GLY A 168 4.36 3.40 -0.27
C GLY A 168 5.82 3.50 0.19
N VAL A 169 6.64 2.48 -0.08
CA VAL A 169 8.09 2.49 0.20
C VAL A 169 8.78 3.58 -0.61
N GLU A 170 8.54 3.64 -1.92
CA GLU A 170 9.17 4.61 -2.81
C GLU A 170 8.84 6.05 -2.41
N LEU A 171 7.56 6.33 -2.15
CA LEU A 171 7.10 7.65 -1.75
C LEU A 171 7.71 8.07 -0.40
N MET A 172 7.73 7.17 0.57
CA MET A 172 8.30 7.45 1.89
C MET A 172 9.83 7.62 1.81
N ALA A 173 10.53 6.79 1.05
CA ALA A 173 11.97 6.91 0.83
C ALA A 173 12.32 8.28 0.20
N LYS A 174 11.56 8.72 -0.81
CA LYS A 174 11.71 10.05 -1.42
C LYS A 174 11.45 11.21 -0.46
N ILE A 175 10.56 11.03 0.52
CA ILE A 175 10.28 12.04 1.54
C ILE A 175 11.41 12.10 2.58
N LEU A 176 11.86 10.94 3.08
CA LEU A 176 12.87 10.85 4.12
C LEU A 176 14.26 11.21 3.60
N HIS A 177 14.59 10.80 2.37
CA HIS A 177 15.92 10.90 1.75
C HIS A 177 15.90 11.79 0.50
N SER A 178 15.20 12.93 0.59
CA SER A 178 14.91 13.83 -0.53
C SER A 178 16.15 14.34 -1.29
N ASP A 179 17.30 14.43 -0.62
CA ASP A 179 18.60 14.80 -1.17
C ASP A 179 19.19 13.72 -2.07
N VAL A 180 19.05 12.44 -1.69
CA VAL A 180 19.48 11.29 -2.48
C VAL A 180 18.62 11.16 -3.74
N PHE A 181 17.30 11.30 -3.60
CA PHE A 181 16.37 11.23 -4.73
C PHE A 181 16.28 12.53 -5.54
N ASN A 182 16.90 13.62 -5.07
CA ASN A 182 16.87 14.96 -5.67
C ASN A 182 15.44 15.41 -6.06
N VAL A 183 14.50 15.21 -5.13
CA VAL A 183 13.07 15.47 -5.33
C VAL A 183 12.48 16.15 -4.10
N THR A 184 11.47 16.99 -4.27
CA THR A 184 10.71 17.57 -3.17
C THR A 184 9.25 17.19 -3.31
N ILE A 185 8.76 16.43 -2.34
CA ILE A 185 7.39 15.91 -2.32
C ILE A 185 6.46 16.92 -1.60
N PRO A 186 5.25 17.20 -2.12
CA PRO A 186 4.26 18.00 -1.42
C PRO A 186 3.87 17.42 -0.06
N TYR A 187 3.58 18.29 0.92
CA TYR A 187 3.16 17.88 2.27
C TYR A 187 1.74 17.31 2.33
N VAL A 188 0.91 17.56 1.32
CA VAL A 188 -0.42 16.97 1.18
C VAL A 188 -0.46 16.23 -0.13
N LEU A 189 -0.78 14.93 -0.07
CA LEU A 189 -0.83 14.05 -1.23
C LEU A 189 -2.23 13.44 -1.33
N GLU A 190 -2.84 13.57 -2.50
CA GLU A 190 -4.18 13.04 -2.78
C GLU A 190 -4.13 11.95 -3.85
N ASN A 191 -4.55 12.26 -5.07
CA ASN A 191 -4.46 11.36 -6.22
C ASN A 191 -3.17 11.57 -7.02
N ASP A 192 -2.54 12.72 -6.83
CA ASP A 192 -1.28 13.14 -7.43
C ASP A 192 -0.05 12.44 -6.84
N TYR A 193 -0.21 11.59 -5.81
CA TYR A 193 0.87 10.70 -5.34
C TYR A 193 1.46 9.85 -6.49
N ALA A 194 0.62 9.54 -7.48
CA ALA A 194 1.00 8.81 -8.68
C ALA A 194 2.19 9.48 -9.39
N ASP A 195 2.24 10.81 -9.45
CA ASP A 195 3.31 11.53 -10.15
C ASP A 195 4.69 11.34 -9.49
N TRP A 196 4.71 10.80 -8.27
CA TRP A 196 5.91 10.64 -7.44
C TRP A 196 6.36 9.19 -7.27
N VAL A 197 5.66 8.22 -7.89
CA VAL A 197 5.99 6.79 -7.79
C VAL A 197 6.12 6.17 -9.17
N SER A 198 7.05 5.25 -9.34
CA SER A 198 7.32 4.58 -10.62
C SER A 198 6.19 3.62 -11.04
N GLY A 199 5.41 3.11 -10.09
CA GLY A 199 4.34 2.13 -10.33
C GLY A 199 3.05 2.68 -10.94
N SER A 200 2.83 3.99 -10.90
CA SER A 200 1.58 4.61 -11.37
C SER A 200 1.52 4.82 -12.89
N ALA A 201 2.68 4.95 -13.54
CA ALA A 201 2.78 5.22 -14.98
C ALA A 201 2.44 3.99 -15.86
N SER A 202 2.31 2.80 -15.26
CA SER A 202 2.18 1.53 -15.97
C SER A 202 0.81 0.86 -15.87
N PHE A 203 -0.17 1.43 -15.14
CA PHE A 203 -1.48 0.81 -14.95
C PHE A 203 -2.65 1.81 -15.00
N GLU A 204 -2.90 2.39 -16.18
CA GLU A 204 -4.25 2.87 -16.50
C GLU A 204 -5.16 1.66 -16.71
N ALA A 205 -6.06 1.41 -15.76
CA ALA A 205 -7.14 0.46 -15.96
C ALA A 205 -7.94 0.86 -17.22
N PRO A 206 -8.10 -0.01 -18.22
CA PRO A 206 -8.93 0.33 -19.37
C PRO A 206 -10.34 0.63 -18.87
N SER A 207 -10.87 1.79 -19.25
CA SER A 207 -12.18 2.37 -18.94
C SER A 207 -13.39 1.46 -19.28
N ASN A 208 -13.14 0.25 -19.75
CA ASN A 208 -14.10 -0.65 -20.39
C ASN A 208 -14.29 -1.96 -19.59
N ALA A 209 -13.67 -2.10 -18.41
CA ALA A 209 -13.96 -3.21 -17.52
C ALA A 209 -15.40 -3.05 -16.96
N ILE A 210 -16.36 -3.71 -17.60
CA ILE A 210 -17.74 -3.77 -17.15
C ILE A 210 -17.78 -4.67 -15.91
N PHE A 211 -17.75 -4.07 -14.72
CA PHE A 211 -18.03 -4.76 -13.47
C PHE A 211 -19.55 -4.90 -13.31
N GLN A 212 -20.08 -6.08 -13.63
CA GLN A 212 -21.46 -6.44 -13.29
C GLN A 212 -21.44 -7.68 -12.40
N VAL A 213 -21.61 -7.47 -11.09
CA VAL A 213 -21.97 -8.53 -10.15
C VAL A 213 -23.48 -8.74 -10.31
N ASN A 214 -23.87 -9.65 -11.21
CA ASN A 214 -25.22 -10.20 -11.18
C ASN A 214 -25.20 -11.42 -10.28
N ASN A 215 -26.08 -11.44 -9.28
CA ASN A 215 -26.15 -12.38 -8.15
C ASN A 215 -26.18 -13.88 -8.49
N ASP A 216 -26.14 -14.29 -9.76
CA ASP A 216 -26.31 -15.69 -10.16
C ASP A 216 -25.15 -16.26 -11.00
N HIS A 217 -24.19 -15.46 -11.49
CA HIS A 217 -23.03 -15.99 -12.24
C HIS A 217 -21.77 -15.12 -12.04
N ILE A 218 -20.69 -15.72 -11.50
CA ILE A 218 -19.35 -15.13 -11.49
C ILE A 218 -18.83 -15.15 -12.93
N ASN A 219 -18.89 -14.02 -13.63
CA ASN A 219 -18.18 -13.87 -14.90
C ASN A 219 -16.70 -13.56 -14.62
N ALA A 220 -15.82 -14.21 -15.39
CA ALA A 220 -14.37 -14.17 -15.25
C ALA A 220 -13.82 -12.74 -15.17
N LEU A 221 -12.94 -12.52 -14.20
CA LEU A 221 -12.12 -11.31 -14.07
C LEU A 221 -11.23 -11.21 -15.31
N THR A 222 -11.60 -10.35 -16.25
CA THR A 222 -10.81 -10.05 -17.46
C THR A 222 -10.31 -8.61 -17.35
N GLY A 223 -9.02 -8.47 -17.06
CA GLY A 223 -8.35 -7.17 -16.91
C GLY A 223 -6.84 -7.34 -16.71
N PRO A 224 -6.05 -6.26 -16.83
CA PRO A 224 -4.62 -6.27 -16.50
C PRO A 224 -4.38 -6.89 -15.13
N ALA A 225 -3.27 -7.64 -14.98
CA ALA A 225 -2.95 -8.38 -13.76
C ALA A 225 -3.10 -7.54 -12.48
N ALA A 226 -2.57 -6.31 -12.45
CA ALA A 226 -2.67 -5.41 -11.31
C ALA A 226 -4.12 -5.08 -10.92
N ASN A 227 -5.04 -4.95 -11.88
CA ASN A 227 -6.46 -4.67 -11.57
C ASN A 227 -7.13 -5.85 -10.87
N ILE A 228 -6.76 -7.10 -11.21
CA ILE A 228 -7.31 -8.29 -10.55
C ILE A 228 -6.79 -8.39 -9.12
N PHE A 229 -5.50 -8.10 -8.90
CA PHE A 229 -4.89 -8.13 -7.57
C PHE A 229 -5.30 -6.94 -6.71
N ASP A 230 -5.46 -5.74 -7.28
CA ASP A 230 -6.01 -4.57 -6.59
C ASP A 230 -7.46 -4.83 -6.19
N THR A 231 -8.33 -5.30 -7.10
CA THR A 231 -9.71 -5.68 -6.75
C THR A 231 -9.74 -6.80 -5.72
N ALA A 232 -8.89 -7.83 -5.83
CA ALA A 232 -8.81 -8.87 -4.81
C ALA A 232 -8.38 -8.27 -3.44
N SER A 233 -7.42 -7.34 -3.42
CA SER A 233 -6.98 -6.64 -2.20
C SER A 233 -8.09 -5.81 -1.56
N GLU A 234 -8.99 -5.21 -2.35
CA GLU A 234 -10.19 -4.52 -1.85
C GLU A 234 -11.08 -5.46 -1.00
N TYR A 235 -11.12 -6.75 -1.34
CA TYR A 235 -11.86 -7.76 -0.61
C TYR A 235 -11.07 -8.40 0.55
N VAL A 236 -9.73 -8.43 0.49
CA VAL A 236 -8.87 -8.90 1.61
C VAL A 236 -9.07 -8.03 2.85
N ALA A 237 -9.20 -6.71 2.68
CA ALA A 237 -9.47 -5.78 3.77
C ALA A 237 -10.79 -6.07 4.52
N GLN A 238 -11.70 -6.86 3.93
CA GLN A 238 -12.97 -7.28 4.52
C GLN A 238 -12.99 -8.74 5.00
N GLY A 239 -11.85 -9.44 4.96
CA GLY A 239 -11.64 -10.66 5.74
C GLY A 239 -12.08 -12.00 5.13
N VAL A 240 -12.63 -12.08 3.92
CA VAL A 240 -12.81 -13.35 3.18
C VAL A 240 -12.93 -13.07 1.67
N ILE A 241 -12.08 -13.68 0.83
CA ILE A 241 -12.37 -13.79 -0.60
C ILE A 241 -12.96 -15.19 -0.86
N LEU A 242 -14.18 -15.24 -1.42
CA LEU A 242 -14.78 -16.47 -1.95
C LEU A 242 -14.43 -16.58 -3.44
N LEU A 243 -13.24 -17.10 -3.76
CA LEU A 243 -12.94 -17.53 -5.13
C LEU A 243 -13.30 -19.01 -5.29
N PRO A 244 -14.03 -19.42 -6.34
CA PRO A 244 -14.22 -20.84 -6.61
C PRO A 244 -12.86 -21.48 -6.90
N ALA A 245 -12.39 -22.33 -5.98
CA ALA A 245 -11.10 -23.00 -6.10
C ALA A 245 -11.01 -23.84 -7.38
N ARG A 246 -9.81 -23.96 -7.97
CA ARG A 246 -9.53 -24.73 -9.20
C ARG A 246 -10.22 -26.12 -9.28
N PRO A 247 -10.18 -26.99 -8.25
CA PRO A 247 -10.88 -28.29 -8.31
C PRO A 247 -12.41 -28.17 -8.45
N TYR A 248 -12.98 -27.05 -7.98
CA TYR A 248 -14.40 -26.74 -8.09
C TYR A 248 -14.78 -26.22 -9.48
N LEU A 249 -13.85 -25.58 -10.21
CA LEU A 249 -14.10 -25.12 -11.58
C LEU A 249 -13.93 -26.27 -12.59
N GLU A 250 -12.91 -27.11 -12.38
CA GLU A 250 -12.65 -28.30 -13.22
C GLU A 250 -13.82 -29.29 -13.21
N GLN A 251 -14.49 -29.50 -12.07
CA GLN A 251 -15.65 -30.41 -11.98
C GLN A 251 -16.87 -29.92 -12.80
N PHE A 252 -16.92 -28.63 -13.18
CA PHE A 252 -17.97 -28.04 -14.02
C PHE A 252 -17.50 -27.82 -15.47
N GLY A 253 -16.32 -28.33 -15.84
CA GLY A 253 -15.78 -28.18 -17.20
C GLY A 253 -15.35 -26.75 -17.55
N ILE A 254 -15.10 -25.91 -16.55
CA ILE A 254 -14.56 -24.56 -16.75
C ILE A 254 -13.04 -24.69 -16.79
N GLU A 255 -12.50 -24.53 -17.99
CA GLU A 255 -11.07 -24.59 -18.30
C GLU A 255 -10.45 -23.17 -18.40
N PRO A 256 -9.11 -23.01 -18.34
CA PRO A 256 -8.50 -21.69 -18.38
C PRO A 256 -8.69 -21.05 -19.75
N LEU A 257 -8.70 -19.72 -19.81
CA LEU A 257 -8.83 -18.97 -21.06
C LEU A 257 -7.81 -19.39 -22.14
N SER A 258 -6.63 -19.88 -21.75
CA SER A 258 -5.60 -20.40 -22.66
C SER A 258 -6.00 -21.68 -23.41
N SER A 259 -6.97 -22.46 -22.93
CA SER A 259 -7.52 -23.60 -23.68
C SER A 259 -8.71 -23.22 -24.57
N VAL A 260 -9.27 -22.03 -24.39
CA VAL A 260 -10.46 -21.53 -25.11
C VAL A 260 -10.09 -20.61 -26.28
N ILE A 261 -8.93 -19.94 -26.21
CA ILE A 261 -8.43 -19.06 -27.27
C ILE A 261 -7.12 -19.64 -27.79
N GLY A 262 -7.14 -20.22 -28.99
CA GLY A 262 -5.94 -20.77 -29.62
C GLY A 262 -4.82 -19.72 -29.74
N ASP A 263 -3.58 -20.20 -29.59
CA ASP A 263 -2.29 -19.47 -29.49
C ASP A 263 -2.07 -18.27 -30.44
N ASP A 264 -2.82 -18.16 -31.53
CA ASP A 264 -2.61 -17.12 -32.55
C ASP A 264 -3.16 -15.73 -32.18
N HIS A 265 -3.99 -15.61 -31.13
CA HIS A 265 -4.59 -14.32 -30.74
C HIS A 265 -3.87 -13.59 -29.58
N LEU A 266 -2.92 -14.22 -28.89
CA LEU A 266 -2.14 -13.61 -27.80
C LEU A 266 -0.99 -12.71 -28.29
N LYS A 267 -0.70 -12.65 -29.59
CA LYS A 267 0.43 -11.86 -30.13
C LYS A 267 0.13 -10.39 -30.40
N ASN A 268 -1.12 -9.92 -30.20
CA ASN A 268 -1.53 -8.55 -30.55
C ASN A 268 -2.39 -7.86 -29.46
N LEU A 269 -2.27 -8.26 -28.20
CA LEU A 269 -2.77 -7.55 -27.03
C LEU A 269 -1.59 -7.26 -26.11
#